data_AF-A0AAW6KEN9-F1
#
_entry.id   AF-A0AAW6KEN9-F1
#
_cell.length_a   1.000
_cell.length_b   1.000
_cell.length_c   1.000
_cell.angle_alpha   90.00
_cell.angle_beta   90.00
_cell.angle_gamma   90.00
#
_symmetry.space_group_name_H-M   'P 1'
#
loop_
_entity.id
_entity.type
_entity.pdbx_description
1 polymer ?
#
loop_
_entity_poly.entity_id
_entity_poly.type
_entity_poly.pdbx_seq_one_letter_code
_entity_poly.pdbx_strand_id
1 'polypeptide(L)'
;MTETKKYVRILKAKYASSWYADKIGEVFEVEREANLYTVRRGDESLTAIRKEDAELIVTEKRPAKVGERVLITDKYGTSGEYKDGDILTADLCIGHAITAKEVDLTIIFHSEYEVIVNNEVKNGEADEVERYDTAVENAREAIEELRLAAYAKGYEDARRELTATAPVEKTAQERRDEIVEQAKADINELKNRNFYEVPDADNFYNPYICTAEFIVNNQKRTVVALLRGANTSKVYARGIAKATPDDCFNVHIGKAIALHRALGLEVPDEYLNAPQPTEVLVGDVVRYVPTTGHVKEFTVGKIADGKAYDSDHPGLFAYLDAQNRYSLPCINPKTIDDSRTEVGE
;
A
#
# COMPACT_ATOMS: atom_id res chain seq x y z
N MET A 1 -17.09 57.20 15.76
CA MET A 1 -17.13 56.82 14.33
C MET A 1 -16.63 58.04 13.58
N THR A 2 -15.51 57.92 12.89
CA THR A 2 -14.95 59.02 12.09
C THR A 2 -15.84 59.18 10.86
N GLU A 3 -16.24 60.41 10.53
CA GLU A 3 -17.06 60.67 9.35
C GLU A 3 -16.25 60.40 8.09
N THR A 4 -16.84 59.64 7.16
CA THR A 4 -16.22 59.37 5.85
C THR A 4 -16.72 60.38 4.83
N LYS A 5 -15.82 60.81 3.94
CA LYS A 5 -16.17 61.69 2.82
C LYS A 5 -16.01 60.94 1.51
N LYS A 6 -16.69 61.44 0.48
CA LYS A 6 -16.68 60.87 -0.86
C LYS A 6 -16.21 61.92 -1.84
N TYR A 7 -15.28 61.54 -2.70
CA TYR A 7 -14.71 62.33 -3.77
C TYR A 7 -14.83 61.56 -5.08
N VAL A 8 -14.86 62.27 -6.21
CA VAL A 8 -14.83 61.67 -7.54
C VAL A 8 -13.69 62.25 -8.36
N ARG A 9 -12.85 61.40 -8.95
CA ARG A 9 -11.79 61.80 -9.88
C ARG A 9 -12.23 61.54 -11.30
N ILE A 10 -12.20 62.57 -12.16
CA ILE A 10 -12.58 62.44 -13.56
C ILE A 10 -11.54 61.59 -14.30
N LEU A 11 -11.96 60.48 -14.90
CA LEU A 11 -11.08 59.59 -15.69
C LEU A 11 -11.17 59.88 -17.19
N LYS A 12 -12.36 60.23 -17.66
CA LYS A 12 -12.67 60.49 -19.07
C LYS A 12 -13.97 61.29 -19.16
N ALA A 13 -14.31 61.75 -20.36
CA ALA A 13 -15.64 62.26 -20.65
C ALA A 13 -16.18 61.59 -21.91
N LYS A 14 -17.30 60.89 -21.78
CA LYS A 14 -17.95 60.21 -22.92
C LYS A 14 -18.41 61.19 -24.00
N TYR A 15 -18.76 62.42 -23.61
CA TYR A 15 -19.19 63.47 -24.52
C TYR A 15 -18.33 64.72 -24.33
N ALA A 16 -17.89 65.32 -25.43
CA ALA A 16 -17.19 66.60 -25.42
C ALA A 16 -18.04 67.76 -24.85
N SER A 17 -19.38 67.60 -24.80
CA SER A 17 -20.30 68.56 -24.21
C SER A 17 -20.47 68.43 -22.69
N SER A 18 -19.84 67.44 -22.05
CA SER A 18 -19.84 67.32 -20.59
C SER A 18 -19.09 68.50 -19.97
N TRP A 19 -19.61 69.07 -18.88
CA TRP A 19 -18.98 70.24 -18.22
C TRP A 19 -17.59 69.93 -17.63
N TYR A 20 -17.29 68.65 -17.41
CA TYR A 20 -16.00 68.15 -16.93
C TYR A 20 -15.10 67.61 -18.05
N ALA A 21 -15.44 67.85 -19.33
CA ALA A 21 -14.67 67.31 -20.45
C ALA A 21 -13.21 67.79 -20.49
N ASP A 22 -12.94 68.99 -19.99
CA ASP A 22 -11.61 69.60 -19.85
C ASP A 22 -11.00 69.42 -18.45
N LYS A 23 -11.64 68.65 -17.57
CA LYS A 23 -11.28 68.49 -16.15
C LYS A 23 -10.78 67.09 -15.82
N ILE A 24 -10.23 66.40 -16.82
CA ILE A 24 -9.70 65.04 -16.66
C ILE A 24 -8.56 65.05 -15.63
N GLY A 25 -8.67 64.20 -14.62
CA GLY A 25 -7.75 64.11 -13.49
C GLY A 25 -8.11 65.01 -12.30
N GLU A 26 -9.05 65.95 -12.43
CA GLU A 26 -9.52 66.76 -11.28
C GLU A 26 -10.41 65.94 -10.34
N VAL A 27 -10.36 66.28 -9.05
CA VAL A 27 -11.11 65.62 -7.97
C VAL A 27 -12.17 66.58 -7.41
N PHE A 28 -13.39 66.07 -7.20
CA PHE A 28 -14.52 66.84 -6.67
C PHE A 28 -15.17 66.13 -5.48
N GLU A 29 -15.55 66.87 -4.45
CA GLU A 29 -16.33 66.32 -3.33
C GLU A 29 -17.77 65.99 -3.76
N VAL A 30 -18.25 64.80 -3.38
CA VAL A 30 -19.58 64.30 -3.72
C VAL A 30 -20.58 64.73 -2.65
N GLU A 31 -21.56 65.52 -3.06
CA GLU A 31 -22.65 65.96 -2.19
C GLU A 31 -23.81 64.97 -2.16
N ARG A 32 -24.11 64.34 -3.30
CA ARG A 32 -25.15 63.31 -3.39
C ARG A 32 -24.77 62.22 -4.37
N GLU A 33 -24.95 60.97 -3.94
CA GLU A 33 -24.78 59.79 -4.78
C GLU A 33 -26.15 59.18 -5.11
N ALA A 34 -26.50 59.15 -6.41
CA ALA A 34 -27.68 58.43 -6.92
C ALA A 34 -27.28 57.69 -8.21
N ASN A 35 -28.01 57.89 -9.31
CA ASN A 35 -27.65 57.36 -10.63
C ASN A 35 -26.44 58.10 -11.24
N LEU A 36 -26.13 59.30 -10.74
CA LEU A 36 -24.96 60.12 -11.09
C LEU A 36 -24.29 60.59 -9.79
N TYR A 37 -23.04 61.02 -9.88
CA TYR A 37 -22.38 61.74 -8.79
C TYR A 37 -22.75 63.21 -8.90
N THR A 38 -23.35 63.77 -7.85
CA THR A 38 -23.66 65.20 -7.79
C THR A 38 -22.57 65.89 -6.99
N VAL A 39 -21.92 66.87 -7.60
CA VAL A 39 -20.83 67.64 -7.00
C VAL A 39 -21.18 69.12 -7.01
N ARG A 40 -20.61 69.86 -6.06
CA ARG A 40 -20.77 71.31 -5.96
C ARG A 40 -19.63 72.02 -6.68
N ARG A 41 -19.95 73.00 -7.51
CA ARG A 41 -18.97 73.90 -8.14
C ARG A 41 -18.71 75.11 -7.26
N GLY A 42 -17.63 75.84 -7.54
CA GLY A 42 -17.26 77.08 -6.83
C GLY A 42 -18.29 78.23 -6.91
N ASP A 43 -19.32 78.09 -7.76
CA ASP A 43 -20.50 78.98 -7.84
C ASP A 43 -21.71 78.43 -7.06
N GLU A 44 -21.50 77.43 -6.20
CA GLU A 44 -22.51 76.69 -5.43
C GLU A 44 -23.56 75.93 -6.27
N SER A 45 -23.38 75.86 -7.60
CA SER A 45 -24.26 75.07 -8.46
C SER A 45 -24.00 73.57 -8.32
N LEU A 46 -25.07 72.80 -8.21
CA LEU A 46 -25.02 71.33 -8.24
C LEU A 46 -24.95 70.85 -9.69
N THR A 47 -23.91 70.07 -9.99
CA THR A 47 -23.70 69.50 -11.32
C THR A 47 -23.47 68.00 -11.24
N ALA A 48 -23.87 67.30 -12.29
CA ALA A 48 -23.82 65.84 -12.31
C ALA A 48 -22.63 65.33 -13.14
N ILE A 49 -21.99 64.29 -12.63
CA ILE A 49 -20.91 63.53 -13.27
C ILE A 49 -21.39 62.08 -13.46
N ARG A 50 -21.09 61.51 -14.62
CA ARG A 50 -21.44 60.11 -14.91
C ARG A 50 -20.55 59.16 -14.14
N LYS A 51 -21.13 58.13 -13.52
CA LYS A 51 -20.34 57.11 -12.81
C LYS A 51 -19.35 56.38 -13.73
N GLU A 52 -19.66 56.22 -15.01
CA GLU A 52 -18.76 55.60 -15.99
C GLU A 52 -17.52 56.45 -16.33
N ASP A 53 -17.57 57.75 -16.05
CA ASP A 53 -16.59 58.75 -16.47
C ASP A 53 -15.66 59.17 -15.32
N ALA A 54 -15.91 58.70 -14.10
CA ALA A 54 -15.15 59.05 -12.89
C ALA A 54 -15.01 57.85 -11.95
N GLU A 55 -13.91 57.80 -11.20
CA GLU A 55 -13.75 56.86 -10.07
C GLU A 55 -14.22 57.50 -8.77
N LEU A 56 -14.82 56.71 -7.88
CA LEU A 56 -15.22 57.13 -6.54
C LEU A 56 -14.09 56.85 -5.55
N ILE A 57 -13.67 57.88 -4.84
CA ILE A 57 -12.68 57.83 -3.77
C ILE A 57 -13.41 58.07 -2.46
N VAL A 58 -13.26 57.19 -1.49
CA VAL A 58 -13.82 57.37 -0.14
C VAL A 58 -12.67 57.55 0.81
N THR A 59 -12.78 58.56 1.65
CA THR A 59 -11.71 59.00 2.54
C THR A 59 -12.18 59.10 3.99
N GLU A 60 -11.21 59.07 4.89
CA GLU A 60 -11.40 59.30 6.32
C GLU A 60 -10.35 60.32 6.81
N LYS A 61 -10.78 61.32 7.58
CA LYS A 61 -9.84 62.27 8.20
C LYS A 61 -9.20 61.65 9.44
N ARG A 62 -8.01 61.05 9.26
CA ARG A 62 -7.16 60.52 10.34
C ARG A 62 -5.68 60.53 9.95
N PRO A 63 -4.74 60.39 10.91
CA PRO A 63 -3.33 60.20 10.57
C PRO A 63 -3.12 58.95 9.70
N ALA A 64 -2.29 59.08 8.67
CA ALA A 64 -1.91 57.98 7.80
C ALA A 64 -0.84 57.10 8.46
N LYS A 65 -0.80 55.82 8.07
CA LYS A 65 0.29 54.89 8.33
C LYS A 65 1.16 54.76 7.08
N VAL A 66 2.42 54.37 7.28
CA VAL A 66 3.35 54.11 6.17
C VAL A 66 2.73 53.10 5.21
N GLY A 67 2.76 53.41 3.92
CA GLY A 67 2.17 52.62 2.84
C GLY A 67 0.71 52.93 2.51
N GLU A 68 0.00 53.73 3.32
CA GLU A 68 -1.37 54.14 3.01
C GLU A 68 -1.41 55.20 1.90
N ARG A 69 -2.45 55.15 1.08
CA ARG A 69 -2.73 56.19 0.08
C ARG A 69 -3.52 57.32 0.71
N VAL A 70 -3.12 58.55 0.43
CA VAL A 70 -3.78 59.75 0.93
C VAL A 70 -4.20 60.63 -0.24
N LEU A 71 -5.36 61.28 -0.12
CA LEU A 71 -5.82 62.33 -1.02
C LEU A 71 -5.45 63.69 -0.43
N ILE A 72 -4.78 64.55 -1.19
CA ILE A 72 -4.56 65.94 -0.79
C ILE A 72 -5.86 66.72 -0.99
N THR A 73 -6.36 67.30 0.09
CA THR A 73 -7.66 67.99 0.12
C THR A 73 -7.55 69.49 0.42
N ASP A 74 -6.48 69.93 1.07
CA ASP A 74 -6.31 71.33 1.48
C ASP A 74 -4.82 71.69 1.59
N LYS A 75 -4.17 71.87 0.44
CA LYS A 75 -2.74 72.19 0.35
C LYS A 75 -2.44 73.54 1.02
N TYR A 76 -1.51 73.50 1.97
CA TYR A 76 -1.00 74.67 2.68
C TYR A 76 0.32 75.20 2.09
N GLY A 77 1.19 74.30 1.60
CA GLY A 77 2.51 74.65 1.07
C GLY A 77 2.44 75.53 -0.18
N THR A 78 3.36 76.50 -0.32
CA THR A 78 3.49 77.32 -1.55
C THR A 78 4.36 76.65 -2.62
N SER A 79 4.99 75.53 -2.27
CA SER A 79 5.90 74.77 -3.09
C SER A 79 5.12 73.88 -4.07
N GLY A 80 5.69 73.60 -5.25
CA GLY A 80 4.97 73.06 -6.41
C GLY A 80 4.93 71.53 -6.49
N GLU A 81 5.37 70.81 -5.45
CA GLU A 81 5.64 69.38 -5.51
C GLU A 81 4.37 68.52 -5.53
N TYR A 82 3.29 69.01 -4.92
CA TYR A 82 1.96 68.38 -4.93
C TYR A 82 0.87 69.44 -5.05
N LYS A 83 -0.37 69.05 -5.36
CA LYS A 83 -1.55 69.93 -5.43
C LYS A 83 -2.80 69.23 -4.88
N ASP A 84 -3.85 70.02 -4.64
CA ASP A 84 -5.16 69.47 -4.28
C ASP A 84 -5.65 68.48 -5.34
N GLY A 85 -6.19 67.36 -4.87
CA GLY A 85 -6.61 66.25 -5.71
C GLY A 85 -5.51 65.23 -6.02
N ASP A 86 -4.24 65.50 -5.69
CA ASP A 86 -3.18 64.49 -5.84
C ASP A 86 -3.41 63.34 -4.87
N ILE A 87 -3.10 62.12 -5.35
CA ILE A 87 -3.12 60.92 -4.53
C ILE A 87 -1.68 60.45 -4.35
N LEU A 88 -1.23 60.43 -3.11
CA LEU A 88 0.15 60.14 -2.75
C LEU A 88 0.22 58.93 -1.81
N THR A 89 1.37 58.26 -1.76
CA THR A 89 1.62 57.11 -0.88
C THR A 89 2.51 57.53 0.28
N ALA A 90 2.02 57.40 1.51
CA ALA A 90 2.79 57.75 2.71
C ALA A 90 4.07 56.89 2.80
N ASP A 91 5.22 57.53 2.90
CA ASP A 91 6.54 56.88 2.97
C ASP A 91 7.11 56.88 4.39
N LEU A 92 7.00 58.02 5.08
CA LEU A 92 7.39 58.17 6.47
C LEU A 92 6.31 58.95 7.22
N CYS A 93 5.94 58.47 8.42
CA CYS A 93 4.98 59.15 9.28
C CYS A 93 5.70 59.73 10.51
N ILE A 94 5.70 61.05 10.66
CA ILE A 94 6.34 61.76 11.77
C ILE A 94 5.28 62.60 12.49
N GLY A 95 4.81 62.13 13.64
CA GLY A 95 3.81 62.83 14.44
C GLY A 95 2.51 63.09 13.67
N HIS A 96 2.23 64.36 13.36
CA HIS A 96 1.06 64.80 12.59
C HIS A 96 1.39 65.13 11.12
N ALA A 97 2.47 64.60 10.56
CA ALA A 97 2.85 64.81 9.18
C ALA A 97 3.36 63.52 8.51
N ILE A 98 3.39 63.53 7.18
CA ILE A 98 3.95 62.46 6.37
C ILE A 98 4.93 63.01 5.34
N THR A 99 5.84 62.17 4.86
CA THR A 99 6.42 62.30 3.51
C THR A 99 5.73 61.32 2.58
N ALA A 100 5.81 61.55 1.27
CA ALA A 100 5.23 60.66 0.27
C ALA A 100 6.29 60.16 -0.71
N LYS A 101 6.07 58.98 -1.28
CA LYS A 101 7.04 58.34 -2.21
C LYS A 101 7.19 59.09 -3.53
N GLU A 102 6.10 59.71 -3.96
CA GLU A 102 6.00 60.37 -5.26
C GLU A 102 6.59 61.79 -5.25
N VAL A 103 6.89 62.35 -4.06
CA VAL A 103 7.42 63.72 -3.89
C VAL A 103 8.63 63.73 -2.96
N ASP A 104 9.70 64.37 -3.38
CA ASP A 104 11.00 64.32 -2.69
C ASP A 104 10.94 65.05 -1.33
N LEU A 105 11.30 64.35 -0.24
CA LEU A 105 11.42 64.78 1.17
C LEU A 105 10.43 65.86 1.70
N THR A 106 9.30 66.05 1.02
CA THR A 106 8.36 67.13 1.29
C THR A 106 7.45 66.71 2.44
N ILE A 107 7.33 67.58 3.45
CA ILE A 107 6.52 67.34 4.64
C ILE A 107 5.09 67.79 4.36
N ILE A 108 4.14 66.86 4.46
CA ILE A 108 2.70 67.08 4.26
C ILE A 108 2.00 66.92 5.59
N PHE A 109 1.32 67.96 6.07
CA PHE A 109 0.64 67.94 7.35
C PHE A 109 -0.67 67.15 7.30
N HIS A 110 -1.07 66.56 8.42
CA HIS A 110 -2.34 65.85 8.58
C HIS A 110 -3.56 66.73 8.25
N SER A 111 -3.46 68.06 8.37
CA SER A 111 -4.50 68.99 7.92
C SER A 111 -4.70 68.96 6.40
N GLU A 112 -3.67 68.68 5.61
CA GLU A 112 -3.68 68.82 4.15
C GLU A 112 -4.21 67.57 3.42
N TYR A 113 -4.30 66.42 4.11
CA TYR A 113 -4.67 65.16 3.48
C TYR A 113 -5.78 64.41 4.23
N GLU A 114 -6.46 63.53 3.50
CA GLU A 114 -7.37 62.52 4.04
C GLU A 114 -6.93 61.11 3.59
N VAL A 115 -7.08 60.09 4.43
CA VAL A 115 -6.65 58.72 4.10
C VAL A 115 -7.72 58.07 3.24
N ILE A 116 -7.33 57.48 2.11
CA ILE A 116 -8.26 56.77 1.22
C ILE A 116 -8.60 55.41 1.84
N VAL A 117 -9.88 55.19 2.12
CA VAL A 117 -10.41 53.97 2.76
C VAL A 117 -11.19 53.08 1.78
N ASN A 118 -11.62 53.59 0.61
CA ASN A 118 -12.17 52.74 -0.44
C ASN A 118 -11.05 52.07 -1.23
N ASN A 119 -10.93 50.78 -1.00
CA ASN A 119 -10.05 49.88 -1.73
C ASN A 119 -10.82 49.24 -2.91
N GLU A 120 -11.01 49.99 -3.99
CA GLU A 120 -11.10 49.39 -5.33
C GLU A 120 -9.75 49.53 -6.05
N VAL A 121 -8.66 49.22 -5.34
CA VAL A 121 -7.59 48.51 -6.05
C VAL A 121 -8.19 47.14 -6.31
N LYS A 122 -8.28 46.74 -7.58
CA LYS A 122 -8.45 45.33 -7.93
C LYS A 122 -7.30 44.57 -7.26
N ASN A 123 -7.52 44.07 -6.05
CA ASN A 123 -6.66 43.10 -5.39
C ASN A 123 -6.87 41.72 -6.05
N GLY A 124 -6.85 41.69 -7.39
CA GLY A 124 -6.95 40.50 -8.21
C GLY A 124 -5.60 40.04 -8.77
N GLU A 125 -4.50 40.73 -8.48
CA GLU A 125 -3.19 40.26 -8.98
C GLU A 125 -2.30 39.70 -7.87
N ALA A 126 -2.36 40.21 -6.63
CA ALA A 126 -1.56 39.63 -5.53
C ALA A 126 -2.26 38.45 -4.85
N ASP A 127 -3.54 38.60 -4.47
CA ASP A 127 -4.35 37.52 -3.86
C ASP A 127 -4.68 36.40 -4.86
N GLU A 128 -4.84 36.74 -6.15
CA GLU A 128 -5.10 35.73 -7.18
C GLU A 128 -3.82 34.97 -7.53
N VAL A 129 -2.65 35.61 -7.61
CA VAL A 129 -1.35 34.92 -7.80
C VAL A 129 -1.01 34.04 -6.59
N GLU A 130 -1.19 34.51 -5.35
CA GLU A 130 -0.96 33.67 -4.16
C GLU A 130 -1.95 32.48 -4.09
N ARG A 131 -3.20 32.69 -4.52
CA ARG A 131 -4.21 31.62 -4.65
C ARG A 131 -3.92 30.67 -5.81
N TYR A 132 -3.38 31.14 -6.93
CA TYR A 132 -2.94 30.31 -8.06
C TYR A 132 -1.69 29.51 -7.70
N ASP A 133 -0.70 30.12 -7.04
CA ASP A 133 0.52 29.42 -6.58
C ASP A 133 0.15 28.34 -5.57
N THR A 134 -0.71 28.65 -4.60
CA THR A 134 -1.24 27.66 -3.66
C THR A 134 -2.03 26.55 -4.38
N ALA A 135 -2.85 26.89 -5.39
CA ALA A 135 -3.59 25.90 -6.17
C ALA A 135 -2.68 25.02 -7.04
N VAL A 136 -1.59 25.58 -7.58
CA VAL A 136 -0.60 24.86 -8.39
C VAL A 136 0.23 23.92 -7.53
N GLU A 137 0.66 24.34 -6.34
CA GLU A 137 1.37 23.46 -5.41
C GLU A 137 0.47 22.32 -4.91
N ASN A 138 -0.79 22.61 -4.53
CA ASN A 138 -1.76 21.56 -4.19
C ASN A 138 -2.02 20.59 -5.36
N ALA A 139 -2.07 21.10 -6.60
CA ALA A 139 -2.23 20.25 -7.77
C ALA A 139 -1.00 19.38 -8.04
N ARG A 140 0.21 19.89 -7.79
CA ARG A 140 1.47 19.13 -7.90
C ARG A 140 1.53 18.02 -6.86
N GLU A 141 1.19 18.31 -5.61
CA GLU A 141 1.12 17.31 -4.55
C GLU A 141 0.10 16.22 -4.88
N ALA A 142 -1.11 16.59 -5.30
CA ALA A 142 -2.13 15.62 -5.70
C ALA A 142 -1.72 14.74 -6.90
N ILE A 143 -1.01 15.32 -7.88
CA ILE A 143 -0.47 14.56 -9.01
C ILE A 143 0.61 13.59 -8.56
N GLU A 144 1.49 13.99 -7.64
CA GLU A 144 2.56 13.12 -7.14
C GLU A 144 2.01 12.01 -6.24
N GLU A 145 1.00 12.28 -5.41
CA GLU A 145 0.26 11.24 -4.68
C GLU A 145 -0.42 10.27 -5.65
N LEU A 146 -1.09 10.77 -6.70
CA LEU A 146 -1.69 9.91 -7.73
C LEU A 146 -0.64 9.09 -8.48
N ARG A 147 0.55 9.65 -8.75
CA ARG A 147 1.66 8.95 -9.37
C ARG A 147 2.19 7.84 -8.46
N LEU A 148 2.40 8.14 -7.17
CA LEU A 148 2.84 7.16 -6.18
C LEU A 148 1.78 6.07 -5.98
N ALA A 149 0.50 6.43 -5.92
CA ALA A 149 -0.61 5.49 -5.84
C ALA A 149 -0.72 4.63 -7.10
N ALA A 150 -0.53 5.21 -8.29
CA ALA A 150 -0.50 4.47 -9.55
C ALA A 150 0.72 3.53 -9.65
N TYR A 151 1.87 3.94 -9.11
CA TYR A 151 3.06 3.10 -9.03
C TYR A 151 2.89 1.96 -8.02
N ALA A 152 2.35 2.24 -6.83
CA ALA A 152 2.03 1.24 -5.82
C ALA A 152 0.95 0.26 -6.31
N LYS A 153 -0.09 0.78 -6.98
CA LYS A 153 -1.13 -0.04 -7.61
C LYS A 153 -0.57 -0.87 -8.74
N GLY A 154 0.29 -0.31 -9.61
CA GLY A 154 0.99 -1.08 -10.65
C GLY A 154 1.88 -2.17 -10.07
N TYR A 155 2.54 -1.91 -8.93
CA TYR A 155 3.31 -2.91 -8.20
C TYR A 155 2.42 -3.99 -7.56
N GLU A 156 1.28 -3.62 -6.96
CA GLU A 156 0.33 -4.59 -6.42
C GLU A 156 -0.36 -5.41 -7.50
N ASP A 157 -0.74 -4.79 -8.62
CA ASP A 157 -1.35 -5.46 -9.77
C ASP A 157 -0.33 -6.41 -10.42
N ALA A 158 0.93 -5.98 -10.63
CA ALA A 158 2.00 -6.85 -11.09
C ALA A 158 2.31 -7.99 -10.10
N ARG A 159 2.30 -7.71 -8.79
CA ARG A 159 2.45 -8.72 -7.74
C ARG A 159 1.27 -9.70 -7.75
N ARG A 160 0.04 -9.22 -7.92
CA ARG A 160 -1.17 -10.05 -8.02
C ARG A 160 -1.16 -10.90 -9.28
N GLU A 161 -0.79 -10.36 -10.43
CA GLU A 161 -0.61 -11.13 -11.67
C GLU A 161 0.45 -12.20 -11.48
N LEU A 162 1.61 -11.87 -10.90
CA LEU A 162 2.67 -12.82 -10.58
C LEU A 162 2.20 -13.93 -9.62
N THR A 163 1.44 -13.60 -8.57
CA THR A 163 0.90 -14.62 -7.65
C THR A 163 -0.32 -15.36 -8.17
N ALA A 164 -1.06 -14.79 -9.13
CA ALA A 164 -2.21 -15.44 -9.77
C ALA A 164 -1.79 -16.38 -10.91
N THR A 165 -0.65 -16.12 -11.55
CA THR A 165 -0.05 -17.00 -12.57
C THR A 165 1.00 -17.95 -12.02
N ALA A 166 1.50 -17.74 -10.79
CA ALA A 166 2.24 -18.78 -10.09
C ALA A 166 1.29 -19.96 -9.84
N PRO A 167 1.53 -21.15 -10.42
CA PRO A 167 0.86 -22.34 -9.92
C PRO A 167 1.17 -22.39 -8.42
N VAL A 168 0.15 -22.59 -7.58
CA VAL A 168 0.38 -22.95 -6.19
C VAL A 168 1.15 -24.26 -6.25
N GLU A 169 2.48 -24.18 -6.20
CA GLU A 169 3.32 -25.37 -6.16
C GLU A 169 2.90 -26.10 -4.89
N LYS A 170 2.26 -27.26 -5.09
CA LYS A 170 1.88 -28.14 -3.99
C LYS A 170 3.08 -28.28 -3.07
N THR A 171 2.86 -28.03 -1.80
CA THR A 171 3.89 -28.14 -0.78
C THR A 171 4.52 -29.54 -0.84
N ALA A 172 5.75 -29.68 -0.37
CA ALA A 172 6.40 -31.00 -0.35
C ALA A 172 5.57 -32.04 0.43
N GLN A 173 4.86 -31.59 1.47
CA GLN A 173 3.93 -32.41 2.25
C GLN A 173 2.72 -32.85 1.42
N GLU A 174 2.02 -31.93 0.75
CA GLU A 174 0.85 -32.27 -0.09
C GLU A 174 1.23 -33.23 -1.23
N ARG A 175 2.38 -33.02 -1.86
CA ARG A 175 2.89 -33.97 -2.88
C ARG A 175 3.16 -35.35 -2.30
N ARG A 176 3.71 -35.43 -1.08
CA ARG A 176 3.96 -36.71 -0.41
C ARG A 176 2.64 -37.41 -0.09
N ASP A 177 1.66 -36.69 0.44
CA ASP A 177 0.36 -37.24 0.80
C ASP A 177 -0.37 -37.77 -0.45
N GLU A 178 -0.30 -37.05 -1.58
CA GLU A 178 -0.83 -37.53 -2.87
C GLU A 178 -0.15 -38.81 -3.35
N ILE A 179 1.17 -38.91 -3.20
CA ILE A 179 1.93 -40.12 -3.57
C ILE A 179 1.52 -41.31 -2.68
N VAL A 180 1.30 -41.08 -1.38
CA VAL A 180 0.83 -42.11 -0.45
C VAL A 180 -0.57 -42.59 -0.82
N GLU A 181 -1.49 -41.68 -1.15
CA GLU A 181 -2.84 -42.03 -1.60
C GLU A 181 -2.83 -42.76 -2.94
N GLN A 182 -1.98 -42.33 -3.88
CA GLN A 182 -1.76 -43.03 -5.14
C GLN A 182 -1.24 -44.45 -4.90
N ALA A 183 -0.30 -44.65 -3.98
CA ALA A 183 0.21 -45.97 -3.62
C ALA A 183 -0.89 -46.86 -2.98
N LYS A 184 -1.80 -46.30 -2.18
CA LYS A 184 -2.97 -47.03 -1.65
C LYS A 184 -3.92 -47.45 -2.78
N ALA A 185 -4.19 -46.55 -3.73
CA ALA A 185 -5.05 -46.83 -4.88
C ALA A 185 -4.44 -47.89 -5.80
N ASP A 186 -3.16 -47.78 -6.12
CA ASP A 186 -2.42 -48.67 -7.01
C ASP A 186 -2.40 -50.12 -6.49
N ILE A 187 -2.21 -50.34 -5.18
CA ILE A 187 -2.34 -51.67 -4.55
C ILE A 187 -3.75 -52.27 -4.77
N ASN A 188 -4.79 -51.45 -4.84
CA ASN A 188 -6.14 -51.91 -5.09
C ASN A 188 -6.47 -52.08 -6.57
N GLU A 189 -5.97 -51.20 -7.45
CA GLU A 189 -6.18 -51.28 -8.89
C GLU A 189 -5.48 -52.46 -9.54
N LEU A 190 -4.30 -52.84 -9.04
CA LEU A 190 -3.56 -54.02 -9.52
C LEU A 190 -4.26 -55.35 -9.21
N LYS A 191 -5.38 -55.34 -8.46
CA LYS A 191 -6.22 -56.52 -8.25
C LYS A 191 -7.19 -56.69 -9.42
N ASN A 192 -7.07 -57.77 -10.18
CA ASN A 192 -8.11 -58.21 -11.12
C ASN A 192 -9.14 -59.10 -10.39
N ARG A 193 -10.38 -58.62 -10.22
CA ARG A 193 -11.47 -59.39 -9.58
C ARG A 193 -11.06 -60.03 -8.23
N ASN A 194 -10.22 -59.33 -7.45
CA ASN A 194 -9.62 -59.71 -6.17
C ASN A 194 -8.33 -60.55 -6.19
N PHE A 195 -7.75 -60.81 -7.35
CA PHE A 195 -6.52 -61.59 -7.48
C PHE A 195 -5.46 -60.89 -8.32
N TYR A 196 -4.22 -61.30 -8.14
CA TYR A 196 -3.07 -60.86 -8.91
C TYR A 196 -2.70 -61.94 -9.91
N GLU A 197 -2.44 -61.55 -11.16
CA GLU A 197 -2.02 -62.46 -12.21
C GLU A 197 -0.50 -62.45 -12.30
N VAL A 198 0.11 -63.60 -12.01
CA VAL A 198 1.55 -63.79 -12.21
C VAL A 198 1.74 -64.57 -13.50
N PRO A 199 2.46 -64.03 -14.51
CA PRO A 199 2.73 -64.75 -15.74
C PRO A 199 3.44 -66.08 -15.45
N ASP A 200 2.95 -67.17 -16.02
CA ASP A 200 3.67 -68.44 -15.98
C ASP A 200 4.82 -68.39 -16.99
N ALA A 201 6.03 -68.74 -16.55
CA ALA A 201 7.21 -68.80 -17.42
C ALA A 201 7.04 -69.83 -18.54
N ASP A 202 6.24 -70.87 -18.31
CA ASP A 202 6.00 -71.96 -19.26
C ASP A 202 4.71 -71.77 -20.10
N ASN A 203 3.78 -70.91 -19.67
CA ASN A 203 2.51 -70.69 -20.38
C ASN A 203 1.92 -69.29 -20.16
N PHE A 204 2.30 -68.35 -21.03
CA PHE A 204 1.83 -66.97 -21.00
C PHE A 204 0.29 -66.81 -21.09
N TYR A 205 -0.41 -67.79 -21.67
CA TYR A 205 -1.87 -67.73 -21.85
C TYR A 205 -2.68 -68.14 -20.61
N ASN A 206 -2.04 -68.66 -19.56
CA ASN A 206 -2.72 -69.09 -18.33
C ASN A 206 -1.97 -68.63 -17.07
N PRO A 207 -2.07 -67.34 -16.70
CA PRO A 207 -1.37 -66.80 -15.54
C PRO A 207 -1.84 -67.44 -14.23
N TYR A 208 -0.94 -67.51 -13.25
CA TYR A 208 -1.29 -67.98 -11.92
C TYR A 208 -2.10 -66.92 -11.17
N ILE A 209 -3.30 -67.31 -10.75
CA ILE A 209 -4.16 -66.50 -9.89
C ILE A 209 -3.59 -66.52 -8.47
N CYS A 210 -3.10 -65.37 -8.01
CA CYS A 210 -2.41 -65.22 -6.74
C CYS A 210 -3.09 -64.21 -5.81
N THR A 211 -2.86 -64.35 -4.50
CA THR A 211 -3.15 -63.36 -3.48
C THR A 211 -1.84 -62.76 -2.96
N ALA A 212 -1.84 -61.46 -2.63
CA ALA A 212 -0.66 -60.80 -2.08
C ALA A 212 -0.67 -60.86 -0.54
N GLU A 213 0.40 -61.41 0.02
CA GLU A 213 0.72 -61.34 1.44
C GLU A 213 1.86 -60.33 1.63
N PHE A 214 1.63 -59.30 2.45
CA PHE A 214 2.63 -58.27 2.73
C PHE A 214 3.26 -58.49 4.11
N ILE A 215 4.56 -58.73 4.13
CA ILE A 215 5.35 -58.82 5.35
C ILE A 215 6.10 -57.50 5.54
N VAL A 216 5.73 -56.75 6.57
CA VAL A 216 6.30 -55.44 6.88
C VAL A 216 7.28 -55.57 8.04
N ASN A 217 8.51 -55.10 7.86
CA ASN A 217 9.52 -55.01 8.91
C ASN A 217 9.91 -53.54 9.12
N ASN A 218 9.22 -52.87 10.06
CA ASN A 218 9.43 -51.46 10.37
C ASN A 218 10.87 -51.19 10.85
N GLN A 219 11.44 -52.07 11.67
CA GLN A 219 12.82 -51.92 12.18
C GLN A 219 13.87 -51.89 11.05
N LYS A 220 13.66 -52.71 10.01
CA LYS A 220 14.53 -52.74 8.83
C LYS A 220 14.05 -51.84 7.70
N ARG A 221 12.95 -51.09 7.89
CA ARG A 221 12.29 -50.26 6.86
C ARG A 221 12.13 -51.02 5.54
N THR A 222 11.69 -52.27 5.64
CA THR A 222 11.61 -53.22 4.52
C THR A 222 10.21 -53.80 4.42
N VAL A 223 9.66 -53.83 3.20
CA VAL A 223 8.39 -54.50 2.88
C VAL A 223 8.67 -55.62 1.88
N VAL A 224 8.10 -56.80 2.13
CA VAL A 224 8.15 -57.94 1.21
C VAL A 224 6.73 -58.28 0.78
N ALA A 225 6.48 -58.33 -0.52
CA ALA A 225 5.25 -58.81 -1.10
C ALA A 225 5.46 -60.25 -1.59
N LEU A 226 4.65 -61.18 -1.11
CA LEU A 226 4.63 -62.58 -1.54
C LEU A 226 3.33 -62.84 -2.30
N LEU A 227 3.44 -63.24 -3.57
CA LEU A 227 2.29 -63.64 -4.37
C LEU A 227 2.12 -65.14 -4.27
N ARG A 228 1.08 -65.57 -3.53
CA ARG A 228 0.75 -66.98 -3.31
C ARG A 228 -0.41 -67.41 -4.17
N GLY A 229 -0.32 -68.60 -4.78
CA GLY A 229 -1.44 -69.12 -5.56
C GLY A 229 -2.69 -69.28 -4.70
N ALA A 230 -3.83 -68.79 -5.19
CA ALA A 230 -5.08 -68.72 -4.44
C ALA A 230 -5.53 -70.09 -3.88
N ASN A 231 -5.23 -71.18 -4.60
CA ASN A 231 -5.62 -72.55 -4.22
C ASN A 231 -4.48 -73.40 -3.66
N THR A 232 -3.22 -73.02 -3.88
CA THR A 232 -2.05 -73.88 -3.58
C THR A 232 -1.20 -73.35 -2.44
N SER A 233 -1.35 -72.07 -2.06
CA SER A 233 -0.53 -71.36 -1.08
C SER A 233 0.98 -71.33 -1.38
N LYS A 234 1.38 -71.83 -2.57
CA LYS A 234 2.76 -71.78 -3.06
C LYS A 234 3.09 -70.35 -3.47
N VAL A 235 4.30 -69.91 -3.14
CA VAL A 235 4.80 -68.59 -3.56
C VAL A 235 5.26 -68.70 -5.01
N TYR A 236 4.62 -67.96 -5.90
CA TYR A 236 4.97 -67.90 -7.33
C TYR A 236 5.90 -66.73 -7.63
N ALA A 237 5.71 -65.61 -6.93
CA ALA A 237 6.58 -64.45 -7.08
C ALA A 237 6.77 -63.72 -5.75
N ARG A 238 7.88 -62.96 -5.68
CA ARG A 238 8.21 -62.13 -4.53
C ARG A 238 8.81 -60.81 -4.98
N GLY A 239 8.47 -59.74 -4.29
CA GLY A 239 9.08 -58.43 -4.46
C GLY A 239 9.51 -57.86 -3.12
N ILE A 240 10.61 -57.11 -3.12
CA ILE A 240 11.19 -56.52 -1.91
C ILE A 240 11.35 -55.03 -2.14
N ALA A 241 10.84 -54.23 -1.22
CA ALA A 241 11.08 -52.79 -1.12
C ALA A 241 11.83 -52.50 0.17
N LYS A 242 12.88 -51.68 0.09
CA LYS A 242 13.68 -51.28 1.24
C LYS A 242 14.03 -49.80 1.11
N ALA A 243 13.66 -49.01 2.13
CA ALA A 243 14.02 -47.60 2.17
C ALA A 243 15.51 -47.44 2.47
N THR A 244 16.12 -46.39 1.91
CA THR A 244 17.50 -46.04 2.24
C THR A 244 17.57 -45.44 3.66
N PRO A 245 18.74 -45.44 4.32
CA PRO A 245 18.88 -44.87 5.66
C PRO A 245 18.48 -43.39 5.75
N ASP A 246 18.67 -42.66 4.66
CA ASP A 246 18.40 -41.23 4.51
C ASP A 246 16.98 -40.91 4.05
N ASP A 247 16.26 -41.91 3.55
CA ASP A 247 14.88 -41.78 3.09
C ASP A 247 13.86 -42.06 4.22
N CYS A 248 12.63 -41.55 4.04
CA CYS A 248 11.54 -41.67 5.00
C CYS A 248 10.66 -42.86 4.62
N PHE A 249 10.61 -43.86 5.51
CA PHE A 249 9.88 -45.09 5.27
C PHE A 249 8.37 -44.86 5.36
N ASN A 250 7.65 -45.25 4.30
CA ASN A 250 6.20 -45.32 4.31
C ASN A 250 5.74 -46.73 3.95
N VAL A 251 4.88 -47.33 4.77
CA VAL A 251 4.39 -48.69 4.57
C VAL A 251 3.59 -48.85 3.27
N HIS A 252 2.82 -47.84 2.84
CA HIS A 252 1.98 -47.93 1.64
C HIS A 252 2.81 -47.83 0.37
N ILE A 253 3.74 -46.86 0.32
CA ILE A 253 4.72 -46.75 -0.78
C ILE A 253 5.56 -48.04 -0.86
N GLY A 254 6.03 -48.54 0.28
CA GLY A 254 6.78 -49.79 0.34
C GLY A 254 6.00 -51.01 -0.17
N LYS A 255 4.70 -51.10 0.16
CA LYS A 255 3.80 -52.16 -0.34
C LYS A 255 3.61 -52.06 -1.86
N ALA A 256 3.37 -50.86 -2.40
CA ALA A 256 3.21 -50.65 -3.84
C ALA A 256 4.48 -51.04 -4.62
N ILE A 257 5.66 -50.54 -4.20
CA ILE A 257 6.94 -50.90 -4.82
C ILE A 257 7.20 -52.41 -4.74
N ALA A 258 6.94 -53.04 -3.59
CA ALA A 258 7.13 -54.47 -3.42
C ALA A 258 6.17 -55.27 -4.33
N LEU A 259 4.94 -54.80 -4.51
CA LEU A 259 3.94 -55.44 -5.37
C LEU A 259 4.32 -55.32 -6.86
N HIS A 260 4.68 -54.13 -7.33
CA HIS A 260 5.18 -53.93 -8.70
C HIS A 260 6.35 -54.85 -9.02
N ARG A 261 7.34 -54.92 -8.11
CA ARG A 261 8.50 -55.83 -8.24
C ARG A 261 8.09 -57.30 -8.23
N ALA A 262 7.06 -57.67 -7.47
CA ALA A 262 6.56 -59.05 -7.44
C ALA A 262 5.82 -59.42 -8.74
N LEU A 263 5.11 -58.47 -9.35
CA LEU A 263 4.41 -58.65 -10.62
C LEU A 263 5.33 -58.52 -11.84
N GLY A 264 6.57 -58.07 -11.66
CA GLY A 264 7.50 -57.79 -12.76
C GLY A 264 7.14 -56.52 -13.54
N LEU A 265 6.38 -55.62 -12.92
CA LEU A 265 6.02 -54.32 -13.48
C LEU A 265 7.11 -53.29 -13.18
N GLU A 266 7.17 -52.26 -14.03
CA GLU A 266 8.05 -51.10 -13.81
C GLU A 266 7.54 -50.29 -12.61
N VAL A 267 8.43 -49.98 -11.67
CA VAL A 267 8.07 -49.21 -10.48
C VAL A 267 8.02 -47.73 -10.86
N PRO A 268 6.91 -47.02 -10.58
CA PRO A 268 6.81 -45.58 -10.83
C PRO A 268 7.92 -44.79 -10.12
N ASP A 269 8.53 -43.85 -10.84
CA ASP A 269 9.62 -43.00 -10.32
C ASP A 269 9.17 -42.12 -9.16
N GLU A 270 7.87 -41.76 -9.09
CA GLU A 270 7.30 -40.99 -7.99
C GLU A 270 7.40 -41.71 -6.64
N TYR A 271 7.36 -43.06 -6.65
CA TYR A 271 7.51 -43.87 -5.44
C TYR A 271 8.96 -44.02 -5.01
N LEU A 272 9.90 -43.93 -5.96
CA LEU A 272 11.33 -44.02 -5.69
C LEU A 272 11.92 -42.70 -5.18
N ASN A 273 11.33 -41.57 -5.58
CA ASN A 273 11.83 -40.23 -5.29
C ASN A 273 10.79 -39.38 -4.53
N ALA A 274 10.00 -40.00 -3.65
CA ALA A 274 9.00 -39.31 -2.87
C ALA A 274 9.64 -38.21 -2.00
N PRO A 275 9.08 -36.98 -1.96
CA PRO A 275 9.62 -35.89 -1.15
C PRO A 275 9.60 -36.25 0.34
N GLN A 276 10.57 -35.76 1.11
CA GLN A 276 10.61 -35.94 2.56
C GLN A 276 9.46 -35.19 3.24
N PRO A 277 8.84 -35.75 4.30
CA PRO A 277 7.82 -35.04 5.05
C PRO A 277 8.42 -33.80 5.72
N THR A 278 7.73 -32.66 5.62
CA THR A 278 8.18 -31.39 6.20
C THR A 278 7.62 -31.15 7.60
N GLU A 279 6.55 -31.86 7.94
CA GLU A 279 5.84 -31.71 9.21
C GLU A 279 5.85 -33.03 9.99
N VAL A 280 6.09 -32.93 11.29
CA VAL A 280 5.99 -34.05 12.23
C VAL A 280 4.57 -34.11 12.74
N LEU A 281 3.91 -35.27 12.59
CA LEU A 281 2.56 -35.51 13.11
C LEU A 281 2.54 -36.64 14.13
N VAL A 282 1.42 -36.77 14.83
CA VAL A 282 1.21 -37.86 15.81
C VAL A 282 1.21 -39.20 15.08
N GLY A 283 1.96 -40.16 15.61
CA GLY A 283 2.18 -41.49 15.03
C GLY A 283 3.48 -41.60 14.23
N ASP A 284 4.16 -40.49 13.93
CA ASP A 284 5.43 -40.52 13.20
C ASP A 284 6.57 -41.05 14.07
N VAL A 285 7.53 -41.76 13.48
CA VAL A 285 8.82 -42.06 14.13
C VAL A 285 9.81 -40.99 13.72
N VAL A 286 10.31 -40.26 14.72
CA VAL A 286 11.26 -39.18 14.52
C VAL A 286 12.63 -39.52 15.04
N ARG A 287 13.66 -39.13 14.30
CA ARG A 287 15.05 -39.16 14.71
C ARG A 287 15.47 -37.77 15.18
N TYR A 288 16.03 -37.69 16.38
CA TYR A 288 16.52 -36.44 16.95
C TYR A 288 17.83 -36.65 17.71
N VAL A 289 18.59 -35.57 17.87
CA VAL A 289 19.83 -35.57 18.65
C VAL A 289 19.59 -34.78 19.93
N PRO A 290 19.34 -35.45 21.07
CA PRO A 290 19.28 -34.80 22.38
C PRO A 290 20.61 -34.15 22.77
N THR A 291 20.54 -33.30 23.79
CA THR A 291 21.63 -32.67 24.55
C THR A 291 22.79 -33.62 24.91
N THR A 292 22.51 -34.92 25.05
CA THR A 292 23.50 -35.96 25.37
C THR A 292 24.36 -36.42 24.17
N GLY A 293 24.10 -35.91 22.96
CA GLY A 293 24.89 -36.19 21.75
C GLY A 293 24.64 -37.54 21.07
N HIS A 294 23.83 -38.42 21.67
CA HIS A 294 23.45 -39.70 21.08
C HIS A 294 22.16 -39.58 20.29
N VAL A 295 22.18 -39.96 19.01
CA VAL A 295 20.99 -40.06 18.17
C VAL A 295 19.95 -40.96 18.85
N LYS A 296 18.74 -40.45 19.02
CA LYS A 296 17.59 -41.20 19.55
C LYS A 296 16.45 -41.18 18.54
N GLU A 297 15.63 -42.22 18.60
CA GLU A 297 14.43 -42.39 17.79
C GLU A 297 13.26 -42.68 18.73
N PHE A 298 12.11 -42.05 18.50
CA PHE A 298 10.88 -42.34 19.25
C PHE A 298 9.64 -42.12 18.37
N THR A 299 8.54 -42.75 18.78
CA THR A 299 7.23 -42.58 18.15
C THR A 299 6.50 -41.41 18.80
N VAL A 300 6.00 -40.48 17.99
CA VAL A 300 5.31 -39.28 18.47
C VAL A 300 3.93 -39.66 18.97
N GLY A 301 3.70 -39.59 20.29
CA GLY A 301 2.39 -39.83 20.90
C GLY A 301 1.52 -38.58 21.03
N LYS A 302 2.15 -37.41 21.16
CA LYS A 302 1.43 -36.13 21.32
C LYS A 302 2.27 -34.97 20.82
N ILE A 303 1.62 -33.95 20.25
CA ILE A 303 2.25 -32.67 19.91
C ILE A 303 1.58 -31.56 20.72
N ALA A 304 2.37 -30.76 21.44
CA ALA A 304 1.90 -29.60 22.19
C ALA A 304 3.05 -28.60 22.39
N ASP A 305 2.73 -27.30 22.42
CA ASP A 305 3.68 -26.22 22.74
C ASP A 305 4.99 -26.27 21.91
N GLY A 306 4.89 -26.61 20.62
CA GLY A 306 6.05 -26.72 19.72
C GLY A 306 6.95 -27.92 20.00
N LYS A 307 6.45 -28.94 20.73
CA LYS A 307 7.18 -30.16 21.09
C LYS A 307 6.43 -31.40 20.64
N ALA A 308 7.19 -32.39 20.19
CA ALA A 308 6.73 -33.76 19.98
C ALA A 308 7.13 -34.62 21.17
N TYR A 309 6.14 -35.25 21.80
CA TYR A 309 6.31 -36.10 22.98
C TYR A 309 6.33 -37.58 22.57
N ASP A 310 7.18 -38.35 23.22
CA ASP A 310 7.28 -39.80 23.04
C ASP A 310 6.01 -40.51 23.56
N SER A 311 5.48 -41.44 22.76
CA SER A 311 4.30 -42.25 23.09
C SER A 311 4.53 -43.17 24.29
N ASP A 312 5.72 -43.74 24.41
CA ASP A 312 6.08 -44.71 25.44
C ASP A 312 6.57 -44.00 26.71
N HIS A 313 7.14 -42.80 26.55
CA HIS A 313 7.71 -42.01 27.64
C HIS A 313 7.24 -40.55 27.58
N PRO A 314 6.05 -40.21 28.12
CA PRO A 314 5.48 -38.85 28.01
C PRO A 314 6.32 -37.73 28.65
N GLY A 315 7.37 -38.07 29.40
CA GLY A 315 8.36 -37.10 29.90
C GLY A 315 9.49 -36.77 28.91
N LEU A 316 9.64 -37.53 27.83
CA LEU A 316 10.64 -37.33 26.78
C LEU A 316 10.00 -36.57 25.62
N PHE A 317 10.69 -35.54 25.13
CA PHE A 317 10.21 -34.74 24.01
C PHE A 317 11.36 -34.25 23.13
N ALA A 318 11.03 -33.95 21.87
CA ALA A 318 11.86 -33.20 20.95
C ALA A 318 11.20 -31.87 20.61
N TYR A 319 12.00 -30.82 20.48
CA TYR A 319 11.53 -29.53 19.99
C TYR A 319 11.37 -29.57 18.49
N LEU A 320 10.29 -29.01 17.96
CA LEU A 320 10.02 -28.96 16.52
C LEU A 320 10.71 -27.79 15.80
N ASP A 321 11.46 -26.98 16.54
CA ASP A 321 12.16 -25.80 16.05
C ASP A 321 13.66 -25.81 16.40
N ALA A 322 14.46 -25.39 15.43
CA ALA A 322 15.90 -25.32 15.55
C ALA A 322 16.27 -24.04 16.30
N GLN A 323 16.76 -24.17 17.53
CA GLN A 323 17.16 -23.06 18.38
C GLN A 323 18.33 -23.46 19.27
N ASN A 324 19.10 -22.47 19.71
CA ASN A 324 20.06 -22.66 20.79
C ASN A 324 19.33 -22.62 22.12
N ARG A 325 19.26 -23.77 22.80
CA ARG A 325 18.66 -23.88 24.13
C ARG A 325 19.68 -24.45 25.09
N TYR A 326 19.80 -23.84 26.26
CA TYR A 326 20.78 -24.24 27.29
C TYR A 326 22.22 -24.33 26.74
N SER A 327 22.60 -23.37 25.89
CA SER A 327 23.92 -23.30 25.24
C SER A 327 24.24 -24.48 24.31
N LEU A 328 23.23 -25.23 23.87
CA LEU A 328 23.38 -26.35 22.95
C LEU A 328 22.44 -26.19 21.74
N PRO A 329 22.91 -26.54 20.54
CA PRO A 329 22.10 -26.46 19.34
C PRO A 329 21.05 -27.57 19.35
N CYS A 330 19.77 -27.20 19.40
CA CYS A 330 18.67 -28.10 19.10
C CYS A 330 18.42 -28.04 17.59
N ILE A 331 18.42 -29.20 16.92
CA ILE A 331 18.05 -29.34 15.50
C ILE A 331 16.62 -29.87 15.40
N ASN A 332 15.96 -29.56 14.28
CA ASN A 332 14.63 -30.12 14.00
C ASN A 332 14.71 -31.66 13.94
N PRO A 333 13.77 -32.38 14.57
CA PRO A 333 13.64 -33.81 14.40
C PRO A 333 13.35 -34.13 12.94
N LYS A 334 13.99 -35.18 12.44
CA LYS A 334 13.75 -35.70 11.09
C LYS A 334 12.78 -36.89 11.18
N THR A 335 11.66 -36.85 10.49
CA THR A 335 10.76 -38.00 10.37
C THR A 335 11.41 -39.08 9.52
N ILE A 336 11.53 -40.28 10.08
CA ILE A 336 12.16 -41.44 9.42
C ILE A 336 11.17 -42.53 9.06
N ASP A 337 9.99 -42.51 9.68
CA ASP A 337 8.86 -43.37 9.39
C ASP A 337 7.57 -42.55 9.55
N ASP A 338 6.78 -42.43 8.49
CA ASP A 338 5.50 -41.74 8.47
C ASP A 338 4.33 -42.69 8.21
N SER A 339 4.50 -43.98 8.56
CA SER A 339 3.49 -45.03 8.45
C SER A 339 2.42 -44.89 9.54
N ARG A 340 1.77 -43.73 9.63
CA ARG A 340 0.68 -43.45 10.56
C ARG A 340 -0.42 -44.48 10.36
N THR A 341 -0.71 -45.27 11.38
CA THR A 341 -1.99 -45.96 11.46
C THR A 341 -3.05 -44.88 11.64
N GLU A 342 -4.02 -44.80 10.72
CA GLU A 342 -5.20 -43.94 10.88
C GLU A 342 -5.72 -44.13 12.30
N VAL A 343 -5.55 -43.08 13.13
CA VAL A 343 -6.11 -43.06 14.47
C VAL A 343 -7.61 -43.04 14.23
N GLY A 344 -8.24 -44.19 14.48
CA GLY A 344 -9.66 -44.39 14.19
C GLY A 344 -10.51 -43.25 14.72
N GLU A 345 -11.51 -42.88 13.92
CA GLU A 345 -12.66 -42.06 14.35
C GLU A 345 -13.26 -42.54 15.68
#